data_AF-A0A2H9QF48-F1
#
_entry.id   AF-A0A2H9QF48-F1
#
_cell.length_a   1.000
_cell.length_b   1.000
_cell.length_c   1.000
_cell.angle_alpha   90.00
_cell.angle_beta   90.00
_cell.angle_gamma   90.00
#
_symmetry.space_group_name_H-M   'P 1'
#
loop_
_entity.id
_entity.type
_entity.pdbx_description
1 polymer ?
#
loop_
_entity_poly.entity_id
_entity_poly.type
_entity_poly.pdbx_seq_one_letter_code
_entity_poly.pdbx_strand_id
1 'polypeptide(L)'
;MNELKQNILQNLAKDDGFFIRLNERNSLEIKRKILDYGLERTRKEIQSKLKNKSFYQGAYNGRYRLTDFKKICEKFGYDCFELIDSINYRESLKKDGHSSIDLKLPKTEYEFTEFSYLLGLIWGDGGKSGKEIRITNEDKQIIEETKSIAERVFGMKATERKYENKATRIDLRGGLTFLKILEKAFDLP
;
A
#
# COMPACT_ATOMS: atom_id res chain seq x y z
N MET A 1 -16.85 2.69 -7.65
CA MET A 1 -15.78 1.97 -6.92
C MET A 1 -14.52 1.73 -7.76
N ASN A 2 -14.63 1.21 -9.00
CA ASN A 2 -13.46 0.97 -9.85
C ASN A 2 -12.63 2.23 -10.13
N GLU A 3 -13.28 3.36 -10.39
CA GLU A 3 -12.58 4.65 -10.59
C GLU A 3 -11.73 5.06 -9.38
N LEU A 4 -12.25 4.89 -8.15
CA LEU A 4 -11.50 5.19 -6.93
C LEU A 4 -10.26 4.31 -6.80
N LYS A 5 -10.40 2.99 -7.01
CA LYS A 5 -9.28 2.03 -7.02
C LYS A 5 -8.21 2.44 -8.03
N GLN A 6 -8.62 2.78 -9.25
CA GLN A 6 -7.71 3.22 -10.31
C GLN A 6 -7.02 4.54 -9.96
N ASN A 7 -7.74 5.51 -9.41
CA ASN A 7 -7.18 6.78 -8.98
C ASN A 7 -6.13 6.60 -7.87
N ILE A 8 -6.41 5.74 -6.88
CA ILE A 8 -5.44 5.39 -5.84
C ILE A 8 -4.17 4.81 -6.48
N LEU A 9 -4.30 3.77 -7.33
CA LEU A 9 -3.11 3.17 -7.96
C LEU A 9 -2.36 4.15 -8.86
N GLN A 10 -3.07 4.96 -9.63
CA GLN A 10 -2.50 6.00 -10.49
C GLN A 10 -1.65 6.97 -9.67
N ASN A 11 -2.14 7.38 -8.51
CA ASN A 11 -1.45 8.31 -7.63
C ASN A 11 -0.25 7.67 -6.92
N LEU A 12 -0.41 6.46 -6.37
CA LEU A 12 0.68 5.72 -5.75
C LEU A 12 1.78 5.38 -6.77
N ALA A 13 1.43 5.02 -8.00
CA ALA A 13 2.35 4.68 -9.08
C ALA A 13 3.14 5.90 -9.64
N LYS A 14 2.90 7.12 -9.16
CA LYS A 14 3.78 8.27 -9.45
C LYS A 14 5.10 8.18 -8.68
N ASP A 15 5.16 7.36 -7.64
CA ASP A 15 6.33 7.16 -6.78
C ASP A 15 6.92 5.75 -6.97
N ASP A 16 8.17 5.68 -7.43
CA ASP A 16 8.88 4.41 -7.64
C ASP A 16 9.22 3.68 -6.33
N GLY A 17 9.01 4.31 -5.16
CA GLY A 17 9.22 3.73 -3.84
C GLY A 17 8.22 2.63 -3.47
N PHE A 18 7.05 2.58 -4.10
CA PHE A 18 6.05 1.54 -3.82
C PHE A 18 6.36 0.21 -4.50
N PHE A 19 6.31 -0.86 -3.72
CA PHE A 19 6.33 -2.23 -4.21
C PHE A 19 5.08 -2.96 -3.75
N ILE A 20 4.63 -3.87 -4.59
CA ILE A 20 3.52 -4.77 -4.28
C ILE A 20 3.99 -6.20 -4.20
N ARG A 21 3.22 -7.01 -3.50
CA ARG A 21 3.31 -8.46 -3.51
C ARG A 21 1.99 -9.04 -3.96
N LEU A 22 2.09 -10.13 -4.71
CA LEU A 22 0.96 -10.95 -5.11
C LEU A 22 0.91 -12.18 -4.22
N ASN A 23 -0.29 -12.72 -3.99
CA ASN A 23 -0.41 -14.06 -3.45
C ASN A 23 0.16 -15.11 -4.43
N GLU A 24 0.36 -16.33 -3.96
CA GLU A 24 1.02 -17.39 -4.74
C GLU A 24 0.33 -17.67 -6.09
N ARG A 25 -1.01 -17.72 -6.10
CA ARG A 25 -1.81 -17.96 -7.30
C ARG A 25 -1.60 -16.87 -8.35
N ASN A 26 -1.80 -15.61 -7.95
CA ASN A 26 -1.68 -14.45 -8.84
C ASN A 26 -0.22 -14.27 -9.30
N SER A 27 0.74 -14.55 -8.42
CA SER A 27 2.18 -14.54 -8.74
C SER A 27 2.50 -15.53 -9.85
N LEU A 28 2.05 -16.78 -9.73
CA LEU A 28 2.29 -17.82 -10.72
C LEU A 28 1.65 -17.49 -12.07
N GLU A 29 0.41 -16.98 -12.05
CA GLU A 29 -0.33 -16.58 -13.25
C GLU A 29 0.38 -15.46 -14.02
N ILE A 30 0.71 -14.36 -13.33
CA ILE A 30 1.40 -13.23 -13.95
C ILE A 30 2.80 -13.63 -14.44
N LYS A 31 3.54 -14.41 -13.64
CA LYS A 31 4.85 -14.94 -14.05
C LYS A 31 4.74 -15.74 -15.34
N ARG A 32 3.78 -16.66 -15.45
CA ARG A 32 3.56 -17.46 -16.66
C ARG A 32 3.28 -16.56 -17.86
N LYS A 33 2.36 -15.60 -17.74
CA LYS A 33 2.07 -14.65 -18.83
C LYS A 33 3.30 -13.86 -19.31
N ILE A 34 4.11 -13.37 -18.39
CA ILE A 34 5.34 -12.64 -18.73
C ILE A 34 6.33 -13.55 -19.46
N LEU A 35 6.49 -14.79 -19.02
CA LEU A 35 7.42 -15.75 -19.64
C LEU A 35 6.93 -16.22 -21.00
N ASP A 36 5.65 -16.53 -21.14
CA ASP A 36 5.03 -16.98 -22.40
C ASP A 36 5.10 -15.89 -23.48
N TYR A 37 4.89 -14.61 -23.10
CA TYR A 37 5.04 -13.48 -24.02
C TYR A 37 6.50 -13.11 -24.30
N GLY A 38 7.40 -13.45 -23.37
CA GLY A 38 8.81 -13.10 -23.40
C GLY A 38 9.16 -12.04 -22.37
N LEU A 39 10.05 -12.38 -21.44
CA LEU A 39 10.49 -11.54 -20.34
C LEU A 39 11.10 -10.21 -20.82
N GLU A 40 12.11 -10.27 -21.69
CA GLU A 40 12.83 -9.08 -22.17
C GLU A 40 11.91 -8.21 -23.05
N ARG A 41 11.01 -8.84 -23.80
CA ARG A 41 10.00 -8.15 -24.60
C ARG A 41 9.04 -7.36 -23.70
N THR A 42 8.47 -8.02 -22.69
CA THR A 42 7.60 -7.39 -21.68
C THR A 42 8.30 -6.20 -21.04
N ARG A 43 9.53 -6.40 -20.54
CA ARG A 43 10.33 -5.37 -19.87
C ARG A 43 10.55 -4.12 -20.73
N LYS A 44 10.87 -4.31 -22.01
CA LYS A 44 11.11 -3.21 -22.95
C LYS A 44 9.83 -2.45 -23.26
N GLU A 45 8.73 -3.16 -23.53
CA GLU A 45 7.45 -2.54 -23.88
C GLU A 45 6.84 -1.73 -22.74
N ILE A 46 6.92 -2.21 -21.49
CA ILE A 46 6.50 -1.42 -20.32
C ILE A 46 7.52 -0.34 -19.92
N GLN A 47 8.67 -0.29 -20.62
CA GLN A 47 9.77 0.63 -20.36
C GLN A 47 10.23 0.57 -18.90
N SER A 48 10.38 -0.66 -18.35
CA SER A 48 10.82 -0.82 -16.96
C SER A 48 12.24 -0.30 -16.79
N LYS A 49 12.45 0.45 -15.69
CA LYS A 49 13.78 0.94 -15.27
C LYS A 49 14.67 -0.19 -14.72
N LEU A 50 14.11 -1.38 -14.50
CA LEU A 50 14.86 -2.52 -13.97
C LEU A 50 15.69 -3.19 -15.08
N LYS A 51 16.87 -3.69 -14.68
CA LYS A 51 17.67 -4.61 -15.50
C LYS A 51 16.95 -5.94 -15.62
N ASN A 52 17.18 -6.67 -16.71
CA ASN A 52 16.48 -7.92 -17.02
C ASN A 52 16.49 -8.94 -15.86
N LYS A 53 17.66 -9.15 -15.22
CA LYS A 53 17.78 -10.04 -14.05
C LYS A 53 16.92 -9.60 -12.86
N SER A 54 16.86 -8.30 -12.57
CA SER A 54 16.05 -7.77 -11.47
C SER A 54 14.55 -7.85 -11.78
N PHE A 55 14.18 -7.61 -13.03
CA PHE A 55 12.81 -7.78 -13.51
C PHE A 55 12.35 -9.24 -13.40
N TYR A 56 13.18 -10.18 -13.86
CA TYR A 56 12.95 -11.61 -13.68
C TYR A 56 12.78 -12.00 -12.21
N GLN A 57 13.68 -11.53 -11.34
CA GLN A 57 13.61 -11.86 -9.92
C GLN A 57 12.31 -11.34 -9.28
N GLY A 58 11.85 -10.15 -9.69
CA GLY A 58 10.57 -9.62 -9.26
C GLY A 58 9.41 -10.51 -9.70
N ALA A 59 9.38 -10.89 -10.98
CA ALA A 59 8.37 -11.79 -11.52
C ALA A 59 8.40 -13.18 -10.86
N TYR A 60 9.58 -13.72 -10.60
CA TYR A 60 9.74 -15.02 -9.94
C TYR A 60 9.22 -14.99 -8.50
N ASN A 61 9.44 -13.89 -7.77
CA ASN A 61 9.04 -13.73 -6.37
C ASN A 61 7.62 -13.17 -6.19
N GLY A 62 6.89 -12.85 -7.26
CA GLY A 62 5.60 -12.15 -7.17
C GLY A 62 5.72 -10.74 -6.57
N ARG A 63 6.88 -10.10 -6.67
CA ARG A 63 7.16 -8.77 -6.11
C ARG A 63 7.52 -7.80 -7.21
N TYR A 64 6.77 -6.71 -7.32
CA TYR A 64 6.93 -5.74 -8.40
C TYR A 64 7.00 -4.33 -7.86
N ARG A 65 7.68 -3.42 -8.58
CA ARG A 65 7.41 -1.98 -8.40
C ARG A 65 5.98 -1.73 -8.85
N LEU A 66 5.23 -0.94 -8.10
CA LEU A 66 3.84 -0.64 -8.47
C LEU A 66 3.75 -0.01 -9.86
N THR A 67 4.73 0.85 -10.20
CA THR A 67 4.85 1.51 -11.50
C THR A 67 4.96 0.53 -12.67
N ASP A 68 5.79 -0.50 -12.52
CA ASP A 68 5.93 -1.56 -13.53
C ASP A 68 4.72 -2.50 -13.54
N PHE A 69 4.19 -2.86 -12.36
CA PHE A 69 3.07 -3.79 -12.24
C PHE A 69 1.79 -3.27 -12.87
N LYS A 70 1.50 -1.98 -12.69
CA LYS A 70 0.34 -1.32 -13.33
C LYS A 70 0.41 -1.47 -14.85
N LYS A 71 1.56 -1.21 -15.46
CA LYS A 71 1.77 -1.36 -16.91
C LYS A 71 1.70 -2.82 -17.37
N ILE A 72 2.17 -3.77 -16.55
CA ILE A 72 2.00 -5.21 -16.81
C ILE A 72 0.50 -5.56 -16.85
N CYS A 73 -0.28 -5.06 -15.90
CA CYS A 73 -1.73 -5.31 -15.85
C CYS A 73 -2.45 -4.69 -17.04
N GLU A 74 -2.17 -3.43 -17.38
CA GLU A 74 -2.70 -2.75 -18.57
C GLU A 74 -2.39 -3.55 -19.85
N LYS A 75 -1.16 -4.03 -19.97
CA LYS A 75 -0.71 -4.81 -21.13
C LYS A 75 -1.45 -6.14 -21.29
N PHE A 76 -1.69 -6.84 -20.18
CA PHE A 76 -2.30 -8.17 -20.22
C PHE A 76 -3.80 -8.18 -19.88
N GLY A 77 -4.41 -7.01 -19.69
CA GLY A 77 -5.85 -6.86 -19.45
C GLY A 77 -6.30 -7.29 -18.05
N TYR A 78 -5.44 -7.15 -17.03
CA TYR A 78 -5.79 -7.49 -15.64
C TYR A 78 -6.27 -6.28 -14.85
N ASP A 79 -7.18 -6.54 -13.90
CA ASP A 79 -7.45 -5.58 -12.82
C ASP A 79 -6.29 -5.60 -11.82
N CYS A 80 -5.41 -4.59 -11.96
CA CYS A 80 -4.24 -4.44 -11.12
C CYS A 80 -4.56 -4.40 -9.62
N PHE A 81 -5.67 -3.76 -9.24
CA PHE A 81 -6.00 -3.55 -7.83
C PHE A 81 -6.33 -4.88 -7.15
N GLU A 82 -7.10 -5.73 -7.82
CA GLU A 82 -7.56 -7.02 -7.28
C GLU A 82 -6.41 -8.03 -7.11
N LEU A 83 -5.37 -7.93 -7.94
CA LEU A 83 -4.25 -8.86 -7.87
C LEU A 83 -3.31 -8.60 -6.69
N ILE A 84 -3.23 -7.35 -6.21
CA ILE A 84 -2.33 -6.92 -5.14
C ILE A 84 -2.80 -7.54 -3.82
N ASP A 85 -1.94 -8.36 -3.22
CA ASP A 85 -2.17 -8.89 -1.87
C ASP A 85 -1.76 -7.86 -0.81
N SER A 86 -0.55 -7.32 -0.96
CA SER A 86 -0.01 -6.30 -0.07
C SER A 86 0.87 -5.29 -0.79
N ILE A 87 1.01 -4.13 -0.18
CA ILE A 87 1.85 -3.01 -0.64
C ILE A 87 2.83 -2.61 0.45
N ASN A 88 4.04 -2.24 0.07
CA ASN A 88 5.00 -1.60 0.96
C ASN A 88 5.72 -0.43 0.29
N TYR A 89 6.35 0.39 1.11
CA TYR A 89 7.16 1.50 0.63
C TYR A 89 8.63 1.28 0.99
N ARG A 90 9.52 1.55 0.03
CA ARG A 90 10.96 1.53 0.22
C ARG A 90 11.52 2.96 0.23
N GLU A 91 12.18 3.32 1.33
CA GLU A 91 12.69 4.68 1.55
C GLU A 91 13.72 5.14 0.51
N SER A 92 14.52 4.20 0.02
CA SER A 92 15.49 4.45 -1.04
C SER A 92 15.57 3.25 -1.99
N LEU A 93 15.72 3.52 -3.27
CA LEU A 93 15.94 2.48 -4.29
C LEU A 93 17.40 1.99 -4.33
N LYS A 94 18.29 2.62 -3.57
CA LYS A 94 19.68 2.18 -3.37
C LYS A 94 19.73 0.96 -2.45
N LYS A 95 20.90 0.29 -2.41
CA LYS A 95 21.09 -1.00 -1.73
C LYS A 95 20.78 -0.93 -0.21
N ASP A 96 21.07 0.20 0.40
CA ASP A 96 20.86 0.56 1.81
C ASP A 96 19.42 0.95 2.15
N GLY A 97 18.55 1.18 1.16
CA GLY A 97 17.16 1.55 1.43
C GLY A 97 16.38 0.40 2.07
N HIS A 98 15.89 0.63 3.29
CA HIS A 98 15.04 -0.31 4.00
C HIS A 98 13.60 -0.28 3.46
N SER A 99 12.98 -1.47 3.38
CA SER A 99 11.55 -1.58 3.11
C SER A 99 10.80 -1.37 4.42
N SER A 100 9.73 -0.59 4.37
CA SER A 100 8.78 -0.47 5.46
C SER A 100 7.84 -1.68 5.47
N ILE A 101 6.84 -1.66 6.35
CA ILE A 101 5.94 -2.79 6.58
C ILE A 101 5.03 -3.01 5.37
N ASP A 102 4.65 -4.27 5.17
CA ASP A 102 3.64 -4.63 4.18
C ASP A 102 2.25 -4.34 4.77
N LEU A 103 1.38 -3.71 3.98
CA LEU A 103 0.00 -3.40 4.32
C LEU A 103 -0.95 -3.99 3.29
N LYS A 104 -2.15 -4.37 3.72
CA LYS A 104 -3.26 -4.65 2.81
C LYS A 104 -3.84 -3.34 2.27
N LEU A 105 -4.60 -3.46 1.19
CA LEU A 105 -5.41 -2.37 0.64
C LEU A 105 -6.89 -2.75 0.74
N PRO A 106 -7.80 -1.79 0.99
CA PRO A 106 -9.25 -2.05 1.03
C PRO A 106 -9.72 -2.64 -0.30
N LYS A 107 -10.42 -3.78 -0.27
CA LYS A 107 -10.92 -4.49 -1.46
C LYS A 107 -12.42 -4.30 -1.67
N THR A 108 -13.18 -4.29 -0.57
CA THR A 108 -14.64 -4.23 -0.57
C THR A 108 -15.15 -2.81 -0.33
N GLU A 109 -16.37 -2.52 -0.77
CA GLU A 109 -17.02 -1.23 -0.51
C GLU A 109 -17.13 -0.92 0.99
N TYR A 110 -17.35 -1.96 1.80
CA TYR A 110 -17.35 -1.84 3.26
C TYR A 110 -15.97 -1.39 3.79
N GLU A 111 -14.88 -2.05 3.39
CA GLU A 111 -13.51 -1.64 3.79
C GLU A 111 -13.16 -0.22 3.30
N PHE A 112 -13.66 0.20 2.13
CA PHE A 112 -13.50 1.58 1.66
C PHE A 112 -14.27 2.58 2.52
N THR A 113 -15.46 2.20 3.00
CA THR A 113 -16.27 3.03 3.91
C THR A 113 -15.55 3.18 5.25
N GLU A 114 -15.05 2.08 5.80
CA GLU A 114 -14.24 2.09 7.03
C GLU A 114 -12.97 2.91 6.88
N PHE A 115 -12.27 2.76 5.74
CA PHE A 115 -11.10 3.57 5.48
C PHE A 115 -11.47 5.06 5.37
N SER A 116 -12.59 5.40 4.74
CA SER A 116 -13.06 6.79 4.66
C SER A 116 -13.38 7.37 6.04
N TYR A 117 -13.96 6.57 6.93
CA TYR A 117 -14.15 6.95 8.33
C TYR A 117 -12.82 7.21 9.04
N LEU A 118 -11.84 6.31 8.88
CA LEU A 118 -10.50 6.48 9.44
C LEU A 118 -9.79 7.74 8.87
N LEU A 119 -9.95 8.02 7.58
CA LEU A 119 -9.42 9.24 6.96
C LEU A 119 -10.02 10.50 7.58
N GLY A 120 -11.33 10.49 7.87
CA GLY A 120 -12.00 11.59 8.59
C GLY A 120 -11.41 11.81 9.99
N LEU A 121 -11.16 10.73 10.74
CA LEU A 121 -10.50 10.81 12.04
C LEU A 121 -9.06 11.34 11.94
N ILE A 122 -8.29 10.89 10.94
CA ILE A 122 -6.92 11.38 10.70
C ILE A 122 -6.94 12.87 10.31
N TRP A 123 -7.94 13.33 9.57
CA TRP A 123 -8.07 14.73 9.21
C TRP A 123 -8.41 15.63 10.41
N GLY A 124 -9.31 15.17 11.28
CA GLY A 124 -9.76 15.95 12.45
C GLY A 124 -8.77 15.91 13.62
N ASP A 125 -8.42 14.70 14.05
CA ASP A 125 -7.69 14.44 15.30
C ASP A 125 -6.29 13.86 15.06
N GLY A 126 -5.89 13.74 13.80
CA GLY A 126 -4.65 13.10 13.40
C GLY A 126 -3.43 14.03 13.46
N GLY A 127 -2.27 13.41 13.62
CA GLY A 127 -0.98 14.06 13.48
C GLY A 127 0.10 13.06 13.13
N LYS A 128 1.23 13.54 12.59
CA LYS A 128 2.38 12.70 12.28
C LYS A 128 3.51 12.88 13.29
N SER A 129 4.26 11.81 13.52
CA SER A 129 5.52 11.88 14.26
C SER A 129 6.51 10.89 13.67
N GLY A 130 7.53 11.43 13.00
CA GLY A 130 8.43 10.62 12.18
C GLY A 130 7.66 9.93 11.06
N LYS A 131 7.62 8.60 11.08
CA LYS A 131 6.98 7.74 10.06
C LYS A 131 5.64 7.16 10.52
N GLU A 132 5.11 7.61 11.66
CA GLU A 132 3.87 7.09 12.23
C GLU A 132 2.77 8.15 12.23
N ILE A 133 1.55 7.70 11.93
CA ILE A 133 0.31 8.46 12.08
C ILE A 133 -0.25 8.19 13.47
N ARG A 134 -0.71 9.24 14.12
CA ARG A 134 -1.28 9.20 15.46
C ARG A 134 -2.62 9.89 15.46
N ILE A 135 -3.56 9.37 16.24
CA ILE A 135 -4.86 9.98 16.48
C ILE A 135 -4.97 10.20 17.99
N THR A 136 -5.50 11.35 18.41
CA THR A 136 -5.72 11.64 19.83
C THR A 136 -7.20 11.82 20.08
N ASN A 137 -7.78 10.94 20.89
CA ASN A 137 -9.22 10.95 21.19
C ASN A 137 -9.47 10.34 22.59
N GLU A 138 -10.53 10.75 23.27
CA GLU A 138 -10.92 10.22 24.60
C GLU A 138 -12.16 9.31 24.55
N ASP A 139 -12.89 9.32 23.44
CA ASP A 139 -14.03 8.45 23.23
C ASP A 139 -13.56 7.01 23.02
N LYS A 140 -13.97 6.14 23.94
CA LYS A 140 -13.60 4.71 23.93
C LYS A 140 -14.09 3.99 22.68
N GLN A 141 -15.25 4.35 22.16
CA GLN A 141 -15.80 3.74 20.95
C GLN A 141 -14.95 4.14 19.75
N ILE A 142 -14.56 5.42 19.63
CA ILE A 142 -13.67 5.87 18.55
C ILE A 142 -12.31 5.17 18.63
N ILE A 143 -11.76 5.01 19.84
CA ILE A 143 -10.48 4.31 20.05
C ILE A 143 -10.55 2.86 19.56
N GLU A 144 -11.55 2.09 20.01
CA GLU A 144 -11.69 0.68 19.62
C GLU A 144 -12.03 0.51 18.14
N GLU A 145 -12.86 1.40 17.57
CA GLU A 145 -13.19 1.40 16.15
C GLU A 145 -11.94 1.68 15.30
N THR A 146 -11.15 2.69 15.66
CA THR A 146 -9.87 3.00 15.00
C THR A 146 -8.94 1.80 14.97
N LYS A 147 -8.80 1.10 16.11
CA LYS A 147 -7.96 -0.11 16.22
C LYS A 147 -8.49 -1.24 15.34
N SER A 148 -9.81 -1.43 15.33
CA SER A 148 -10.47 -2.47 14.56
C SER A 148 -10.34 -2.25 13.06
N ILE A 149 -10.56 -1.03 12.58
CA ILE A 149 -10.43 -0.65 11.17
C ILE A 149 -8.98 -0.81 10.70
N ALA A 150 -8.02 -0.34 11.51
CA ALA A 150 -6.59 -0.46 11.19
C ALA A 150 -6.18 -1.92 10.92
N GLU A 151 -6.59 -2.85 11.79
CA GLU A 151 -6.28 -4.26 11.65
C GLU A 151 -7.07 -4.89 10.48
N ARG A 152 -8.37 -4.60 10.37
CA ARG A 152 -9.26 -5.22 9.36
C ARG A 152 -8.89 -4.82 7.94
N VAL A 153 -8.74 -3.51 7.69
CA VAL A 153 -8.54 -2.97 6.34
C VAL A 153 -7.08 -3.09 5.89
N PHE A 154 -6.14 -2.76 6.78
CA PHE A 154 -4.72 -2.64 6.42
C PHE A 154 -3.86 -3.79 6.96
N GLY A 155 -4.39 -4.63 7.85
CA GLY A 155 -3.57 -5.60 8.59
C GLY A 155 -2.54 -4.93 9.49
N MET A 156 -2.79 -3.67 9.90
CA MET A 156 -1.86 -2.91 10.74
C MET A 156 -2.35 -2.87 12.18
N LYS A 157 -1.41 -3.05 13.11
CA LYS A 157 -1.70 -2.89 14.53
C LYS A 157 -1.90 -1.42 14.87
N ALA A 158 -2.75 -1.14 15.85
CA ALA A 158 -2.83 0.16 16.51
C ALA A 158 -2.48 0.02 17.99
N THR A 159 -1.65 0.93 18.52
CA THR A 159 -1.24 0.92 19.93
C THR A 159 -1.86 2.09 20.67
N GLU A 160 -2.67 1.79 21.67
CA GLU A 160 -3.21 2.78 22.59
C GLU A 160 -2.16 3.17 23.64
N ARG A 161 -2.04 4.46 23.94
CA ARG A 161 -1.19 5.00 25.00
C ARG A 161 -1.97 6.01 25.83
N LYS A 162 -2.02 5.73 27.13
CA LYS A 162 -2.66 6.58 28.14
C LYS A 162 -1.62 7.42 28.87
N TYR A 163 -2.03 8.62 29.25
CA TYR A 163 -1.22 9.57 29.99
C TYR A 163 -2.08 10.16 31.12
N GLU A 164 -1.52 10.42 32.29
CA GLU A 164 -2.29 10.86 33.47
C GLU A 164 -3.05 12.19 33.27
N ASN A 165 -2.60 13.05 32.35
CA ASN A 165 -3.19 14.38 32.14
C ASN A 165 -3.29 14.77 30.64
N LYS A 166 -3.46 13.78 29.76
CA LYS A 166 -3.62 14.03 28.32
C LYS A 166 -4.60 13.02 27.74
N ALA A 167 -5.28 13.44 26.67
CA ALA A 167 -6.11 12.56 25.87
C ALA A 167 -5.36 11.32 25.40
N THR A 168 -6.10 10.21 25.24
CA THR A 168 -5.53 8.94 24.83
C THR A 168 -4.99 9.06 23.40
N ARG A 169 -3.80 8.50 23.19
CA ARG A 169 -3.13 8.52 21.89
C ARG A 169 -3.17 7.13 21.27
N ILE A 170 -3.53 7.06 20.00
CA ILE A 170 -3.58 5.85 19.20
C ILE A 170 -2.47 5.96 18.15
N ASP A 171 -1.42 5.15 18.29
CA ASP A 171 -0.33 5.07 17.32
C ASP A 171 -0.69 4.01 16.25
N LEU A 172 -0.98 4.44 15.01
CA LEU A 172 -1.21 3.54 13.89
C LEU A 172 0.13 2.99 13.40
N ARG A 173 0.37 1.69 13.58
CA ARG A 173 1.64 1.02 13.23
C ARG A 173 1.71 0.68 11.76
N GLY A 174 1.31 1.63 10.91
CA GLY A 174 1.35 1.60 9.45
C GLY A 174 2.73 1.95 8.86
N GLY A 175 3.58 2.59 9.68
CA GLY A 175 4.92 3.02 9.28
C GLY A 175 4.94 3.93 8.05
N LEU A 176 6.10 3.97 7.39
CA LEU A 176 6.31 4.80 6.21
C LEU A 176 5.39 4.39 5.04
N THR A 177 5.02 3.11 4.95
CA THR A 177 4.07 2.65 3.92
C THR A 177 2.73 3.36 4.07
N PHE A 178 2.12 3.34 5.25
CA PHE A 178 0.82 3.97 5.46
C PHE A 178 0.91 5.49 5.27
N LEU A 179 1.92 6.13 5.86
CA LEU A 179 2.17 7.56 5.67
C LEU A 179 2.24 7.93 4.19
N LYS A 180 3.01 7.19 3.38
CA LYS A 180 3.13 7.45 1.94
C LYS A 180 1.84 7.18 1.18
N ILE A 181 1.02 6.23 1.60
CA ILE A 181 -0.32 6.03 1.01
C ILE A 181 -1.18 7.27 1.25
N LEU A 182 -1.22 7.78 2.49
CA LEU A 182 -1.98 8.98 2.83
C LEU A 182 -1.49 10.21 2.05
N GLU A 183 -0.18 10.46 2.02
CA GLU A 183 0.43 11.58 1.30
C GLU A 183 0.18 11.53 -0.20
N LYS A 184 0.26 10.33 -0.82
CA LYS A 184 0.21 10.20 -2.28
C LYS A 184 -1.19 10.02 -2.83
N ALA A 185 -2.05 9.27 -2.14
CA ALA A 185 -3.39 8.98 -2.65
C ALA A 185 -4.46 9.97 -2.16
N PHE A 186 -4.24 10.64 -1.02
CA PHE A 186 -5.25 11.47 -0.35
C PHE A 186 -4.77 12.88 0.01
N ASP A 187 -3.54 13.24 -0.39
CA ASP A 187 -2.91 14.55 -0.12
C ASP A 187 -2.94 14.93 1.38
N LEU A 188 -2.92 13.92 2.26
CA LEU A 188 -2.91 14.12 3.71
C LEU A 188 -1.48 14.40 4.22
N PRO A 189 -1.31 15.36 5.14
CA PRO A 189 0.00 15.82 5.59
C PRO A 189 0.79 14.80 6.43
#